data_AF-A0AAF1KUL0-F1
#
_entry.id   AF-A0AAF1KUL0-F1
#
_cell.length_a   1.000
_cell.length_b   1.000
_cell.length_c   1.000
_cell.angle_alpha   90.00
_cell.angle_beta   90.00
_cell.angle_gamma   90.00
#
_symmetry.space_group_name_H-M   'P 1'
#
loop_
_entity.id
_entity.type
_entity.pdbx_description
1 polymer ?
#
loop_
_entity_poly.entity_id
_entity_poly.type
_entity_poly.pdbx_seq_one_letter_code
_entity_poly.pdbx_strand_id
1 'polypeptide(L)'
;MSRRANRYAELSGRIVSAAKFCEFLDAGGRVLTEGDSAGWRDVTADVLHKERSKVRALERIRTLLYADMVREDDRPSSMMH
;
A
#
# COMPACT_ATOMS: atom_id res chain seq x y z
N MET A 1 3.64 23.20 1.20
CA MET A 1 4.16 21.99 1.87
C MET A 1 5.65 21.83 1.56
N SER A 2 6.46 21.31 2.49
CA SER A 2 7.90 21.08 2.26
C SER A 2 8.12 19.90 1.30
N ARG A 3 9.27 19.86 0.59
CA ARG A 3 9.64 18.71 -0.26
C ARG A 3 9.64 17.38 0.51
N ARG A 4 9.99 17.41 1.79
CA ARG A 4 9.96 16.24 2.69
C ARG A 4 8.51 15.77 2.94
N ALA A 5 7.62 16.70 3.25
CA ALA A 5 6.19 16.39 3.46
C ALA A 5 5.52 15.88 2.19
N ASN A 6 5.86 16.41 1.00
CA ASN A 6 5.33 15.90 -0.26
C ASN A 6 5.74 14.44 -0.51
N ARG A 7 7.01 14.10 -0.29
CA ARG A 7 7.49 12.72 -0.45
C ARG A 7 6.90 11.77 0.59
N TYR A 8 6.67 12.24 1.81
CA TYR A 8 5.95 11.49 2.83
C TYR A 8 4.52 11.19 2.38
N ALA A 9 3.79 12.20 1.93
CA ALA A 9 2.41 12.05 1.44
C ALA A 9 2.33 11.12 0.22
N GLU A 10 3.27 11.24 -0.73
CA GLU A 10 3.36 10.34 -1.89
C GLU A 10 3.57 8.88 -1.46
N LEU A 11 4.53 8.64 -0.55
CA LEU A 11 4.81 7.31 -0.03
C LEU A 11 3.61 6.72 0.72
N SER A 12 2.97 7.50 1.59
CA SER A 12 1.76 7.10 2.30
C SER A 12 0.60 6.80 1.35
N GLY A 13 0.41 7.63 0.32
CA GLY A 13 -0.60 7.38 -0.71
C GLY A 13 -0.36 6.08 -1.47
N ARG A 14 0.90 5.77 -1.82
CA ARG A 14 1.27 4.50 -2.45
C ARG A 14 1.01 3.30 -1.55
N ILE A 15 1.30 3.40 -0.25
CA ILE A 15 0.99 2.36 0.74
C ILE A 15 -0.52 2.11 0.80
N VAL A 16 -1.31 3.16 0.98
CA VAL A 16 -2.78 3.06 1.08
C VAL A 16 -3.38 2.47 -0.19
N SER A 17 -2.93 2.91 -1.36
CA SER A 17 -3.42 2.39 -2.65
C SER A 17 -3.13 0.88 -2.80
N ALA A 18 -1.91 0.46 -2.49
CA ALA A 18 -1.53 -0.96 -2.56
C ALA A 18 -2.25 -1.82 -1.51
N ALA A 19 -2.46 -1.28 -0.30
CA ALA A 19 -3.25 -1.96 0.74
C ALA A 19 -4.71 -2.16 0.30
N LYS A 20 -5.36 -1.11 -0.22
CA LYS A 20 -6.73 -1.19 -0.77
C LYS A 20 -6.82 -2.15 -1.95
N PHE A 21 -5.78 -2.24 -2.77
CA PHE A 21 -5.75 -3.23 -3.84
C PHE A 21 -5.70 -4.66 -3.28
N CYS A 22 -4.92 -4.91 -2.23
CA CYS A 22 -4.93 -6.20 -1.53
C CYS A 22 -6.31 -6.51 -0.94
N GLU A 23 -6.96 -5.54 -0.30
CA GLU A 23 -8.33 -5.68 0.24
C GLU A 23 -9.34 -6.03 -0.86
N PHE A 24 -9.23 -5.40 -2.03
CA PHE A 24 -10.06 -5.73 -3.19
C PHE A 24 -9.89 -7.19 -3.62
N LEU A 25 -8.65 -7.69 -3.67
CA LEU A 25 -8.40 -9.10 -4.02
C LEU A 25 -8.90 -10.06 -2.93
N ASP A 26 -8.70 -9.72 -1.66
CA ASP A 26 -9.24 -10.51 -0.54
C ASP A 26 -10.77 -10.56 -0.52
N ALA A 27 -11.44 -9.50 -0.99
CA ALA A 27 -12.89 -9.43 -1.16
C ALA A 27 -13.41 -10.22 -2.38
N GLY A 28 -12.55 -10.95 -3.10
CA GLY A 28 -12.91 -11.77 -4.25
C GLY A 28 -12.61 -11.14 -5.62
N GLY A 29 -11.97 -9.96 -5.64
CA GLY A 29 -11.41 -9.40 -6.86
C GLY A 29 -10.37 -10.34 -7.47
N ARG A 30 -10.30 -10.36 -8.81
CA ARG A 30 -9.38 -11.24 -9.54
C ARG A 30 -8.45 -10.46 -10.46
N VAL A 31 -7.22 -10.96 -10.58
CA VAL A 31 -6.24 -10.47 -11.55
C VAL A 31 -5.97 -11.59 -12.55
N LEU A 32 -6.30 -11.30 -13.81
CA LEU A 32 -6.07 -12.20 -14.92
C LEU A 32 -4.96 -11.63 -15.81
N THR A 33 -4.12 -12.51 -16.33
CA THR A 33 -3.11 -12.16 -17.33
C THR A 33 -3.28 -13.01 -18.58
N GLU A 34 -2.77 -12.53 -19.70
CA GLU A 34 -2.82 -13.27 -20.96
C GLU A 34 -1.94 -14.53 -20.85
N GLY A 35 -2.48 -15.68 -21.26
CA GLY A 35 -1.79 -16.96 -21.27
C GLY A 35 -1.28 -17.33 -22.66
N ASP A 36 -0.22 -18.15 -22.68
CA ASP A 36 0.54 -18.49 -23.90
C ASP A 36 -0.26 -19.26 -24.97
N SER A 37 -1.35 -19.93 -24.60
CA SER A 37 -2.20 -20.66 -25.53
C SER A 37 -3.69 -20.56 -25.15
N ALA A 38 -4.32 -19.50 -25.66
CA ALA A 38 -5.77 -19.34 -25.81
C ALA A 38 -6.62 -19.10 -24.53
N GLY A 39 -6.09 -18.45 -23.49
CA GLY A 39 -6.94 -18.07 -22.36
C GLY A 39 -6.32 -17.08 -21.36
N TRP A 40 -7.19 -16.54 -20.52
CA TRP A 40 -6.81 -15.76 -19.35
C TRP A 40 -6.34 -16.68 -18.23
N ARG A 41 -5.15 -16.43 -17.68
CA ARG A 41 -4.60 -17.12 -16.50
C ARG A 41 -4.91 -16.32 -15.25
N ASP A 42 -5.49 -16.96 -14.24
CA ASP A 42 -5.67 -16.35 -12.92
C ASP A 42 -4.33 -16.32 -12.17
N VAL A 43 -3.88 -15.11 -11.83
CA VAL A 43 -2.62 -14.84 -11.11
C VAL A 43 -2.88 -14.10 -9.79
N THR A 44 -4.13 -14.11 -9.31
CA THR A 44 -4.58 -13.34 -8.15
C THR A 44 -3.74 -13.64 -6.91
N ALA A 45 -3.45 -14.92 -6.63
CA ALA A 45 -2.68 -15.33 -5.46
C ALA A 45 -1.24 -14.78 -5.49
N ASP A 46 -0.57 -14.88 -6.64
CA ASP A 46 0.80 -14.40 -6.82
C ASP A 46 0.88 -12.88 -6.70
N VAL A 47 -0.06 -12.18 -7.34
CA VAL A 47 -0.15 -10.72 -7.29
C VAL A 47 -0.43 -10.24 -5.86
N LEU A 48 -1.37 -10.88 -5.16
CA LEU A 48 -1.68 -10.56 -3.77
C LEU A 48 -0.46 -10.75 -2.86
N HIS A 49 0.27 -11.86 -3.01
CA HIS A 49 1.48 -12.12 -2.25
C HIS A 49 2.54 -11.03 -2.49
N LYS A 50 2.76 -10.67 -3.76
CA LYS A 50 3.73 -9.64 -4.15
C LYS A 50 3.36 -8.26 -3.62
N GLU A 51 2.10 -7.85 -3.76
CA GLU A 51 1.65 -6.54 -3.31
C GLU A 51 1.66 -6.42 -1.78
N ARG A 52 1.28 -7.47 -1.03
CA ARG A 52 1.43 -7.49 0.43
C ARG A 52 2.88 -7.34 0.88
N SER A 53 3.81 -8.02 0.21
CA SER A 53 5.24 -7.89 0.50
C SER A 53 5.77 -6.49 0.21
N LYS A 54 5.30 -5.86 -0.88
CA LYS A 54 5.62 -4.49 -1.24
C LYS A 54 5.05 -3.47 -0.24
N VAL A 55 3.81 -3.64 0.22
CA VAL A 55 3.21 -2.80 1.27
C VAL A 55 4.10 -2.82 2.52
N ARG A 56 4.42 -4.01 3.04
CA ARG A 56 5.28 -4.16 4.23
C ARG A 56 6.65 -3.51 4.06
N ALA A 57 7.25 -3.60 2.87
CA ALA A 57 8.54 -2.97 2.58
C ALA A 57 8.42 -1.44 2.59
N LEU A 58 7.39 -0.89 1.95
CA LEU A 58 7.14 0.55 1.91
C LEU A 58 6.81 1.12 3.30
N GLU A 59 6.06 0.40 4.12
CA GLU A 59 5.80 0.76 5.52
C GLU A 59 7.09 0.87 6.33
N ARG A 60 7.98 -0.14 6.23
CA ARG A 60 9.29 -0.10 6.88
C ARG A 60 10.12 1.10 6.41
N ILE A 61 10.17 1.36 5.10
CA ILE A 61 10.87 2.51 4.54
C ILE A 61 10.28 3.82 5.08
N ARG A 62 8.95 3.94 5.13
CA ARG A 62 8.28 5.13 5.65
C ARG A 62 8.65 5.39 7.11
N THR A 63 8.58 4.35 7.95
CA THR A 63 8.94 4.45 9.38
C THR A 63 10.41 4.82 9.57
N LEU A 64 11.33 4.27 8.77
CA LEU A 64 12.76 4.60 8.88
C LEU A 64 13.07 6.03 8.44
N LEU A 65 12.45 6.53 7.36
CA LEU A 65 12.79 7.85 6.79
C LEU A 65 11.99 9.02 7.39
N TYR A 66 10.81 8.73 7.95
CA TYR A 66 9.86 9.75 8.40
C TYR A 66 9.28 9.42 9.79
N ALA A 67 10.10 8.85 10.68
CA ALA A 67 9.69 8.41 12.01
C ALA A 67 8.97 9.50 12.83
N ASP A 68 9.43 10.75 12.72
CA ASP A 68 8.83 11.94 13.34
C ASP A 68 7.40 12.17 12.83
N MET A 69 7.20 12.09 11.52
CA MET A 69 5.90 12.32 10.89
C MET A 69 4.92 11.16 11.15
N VAL A 70 5.41 9.91 11.13
CA VAL A 70 4.59 8.74 11.50
C VAL A 70 4.08 8.86 12.93
N ARG A 71 4.95 9.27 13.86
CA ARG A 71 4.55 9.51 15.26
C ARG A 71 3.53 10.63 15.41
N GLU A 72 3.52 11.61 14.52
CA GLU A 72 2.51 12.68 14.53
C GLU A 72 1.17 12.19 13.99
N ASP A 73 1.16 11.43 12.89
CA ASP A 73 -0.06 10.83 12.32
C ASP A 73 -0.72 9.82 13.28
N ASP A 74 0.08 9.07 14.05
CA ASP A 74 -0.42 8.08 15.02
C ASP A 74 -0.96 8.70 16.32
N ARG A 75 -0.79 10.01 16.53
CA ARG A 75 -1.35 10.66 17.72
C ARG A 75 -2.87 10.72 17.56
N PRO A 76 -3.65 10.21 18.52
CA PRO A 76 -5.09 10.40 18.50
C PRO A 76 -5.37 11.90 18.46
N SER A 77 -6.24 12.33 17.54
CA SER A 77 -6.64 13.72 17.43
C SER A 77 -7.26 14.15 18.77
N SER A 78 -6.49 14.86 19.59
CA SER A 78 -6.96 15.45 20.84
C SER A 78 -7.81 16.66 20.51
N MET A 79 -8.96 16.44 19.88
CA MET A 79 -9.98 17.45 19.65
C MET A 79 -11.25 17.04 20.41
N MET A 80 -11.15 17.16 21.73
CA MET A 80 -12.30 17.37 22.61
C MET A 80 -11.82 18.25 23.77
N HIS A 81 -12.02 19.56 23.63
CA HIS A 81 -12.44 20.47 24.70
C HIS A 81 -13.00 21.75 24.07
#